data_AF-A0A8J6ZBU1-F1
#
_entry.id   AF-A0A8J6ZBU1-F1
#
_cell.length_a   1.000
_cell.length_b   1.000
_cell.length_c   1.000
_cell.angle_alpha   90.00
_cell.angle_beta   90.00
_cell.angle_gamma   90.00
#
_symmetry.space_group_name_H-M   'P 1'
#
loop_
_entity.id
_entity.type
_entity.pdbx_description
1 polymer ?
#
loop_
_entity_poly.entity_id
_entity_poly.type
_entity_poly.pdbx_seq_one_letter_code
_entity_poly.pdbx_strand_id
1 'polypeptide(L)'
;MDGCTLLWHQFDLVFRTYEGFNAQLLTLRGWSVTVGLAGMIAAYSRTGRDRSATLLLATAAVLGFWAFDTLWKSYQDAYLPWLDQVGALFPEDGRHTACTSPGDPIAGWRNAHDALEVSDWLGLAARTSLPHGVIALCGAIALLAERRRARRLRQEMQT
;
A
#
# COMPACT_ATOMS: atom_id res chain seq x y z
N MET A 1 -39.04 -0.05 -7.38
CA MET A 1 -37.80 -0.80 -7.18
C MET A 1 -37.97 -1.57 -5.89
N ASP A 2 -37.80 -2.89 -5.89
CA ASP A 2 -37.87 -3.66 -4.65
C ASP A 2 -36.61 -3.42 -3.78
N GLY A 3 -36.70 -3.72 -2.48
CA GLY A 3 -35.59 -3.50 -1.55
C GLY A 3 -34.36 -4.36 -1.89
N CYS A 4 -34.56 -5.55 -2.45
CA CYS A 4 -33.49 -6.45 -2.86
C CYS A 4 -32.68 -5.90 -4.04
N THR A 5 -33.34 -5.33 -5.05
CA THR A 5 -32.69 -4.72 -6.22
C THR A 5 -31.89 -3.49 -5.79
N LEU A 6 -32.43 -2.67 -4.86
CA LEU A 6 -31.68 -1.54 -4.31
C LEU A 6 -30.41 -2.00 -3.59
N LEU A 7 -30.54 -2.98 -2.71
CA LEU A 7 -29.41 -3.51 -1.94
C LEU A 7 -28.37 -4.16 -2.87
N TRP A 8 -28.81 -4.87 -3.90
CA TRP A 8 -27.93 -5.44 -4.91
C TRP A 8 -27.16 -4.36 -5.70
N HIS A 9 -27.83 -3.28 -6.11
CA HIS A 9 -27.14 -2.17 -6.78
C HIS A 9 -26.12 -1.48 -5.88
N GLN A 10 -26.44 -1.32 -4.58
CA GLN A 10 -25.47 -0.80 -3.62
C GLN A 10 -24.28 -1.75 -3.47
N PHE A 11 -24.55 -3.06 -3.38
CA PHE A 11 -23.51 -4.08 -3.30
C PHE A 11 -22.57 -4.04 -4.51
N ASP A 12 -23.13 -4.07 -5.72
CA ASP A 12 -22.36 -4.02 -6.97
C ASP A 12 -21.52 -2.73 -7.05
N LEU A 13 -22.07 -1.58 -6.65
CA LEU A 13 -21.32 -0.32 -6.63
C LEU A 13 -20.12 -0.36 -5.68
N VAL A 14 -20.32 -0.83 -4.45
CA VAL A 14 -19.26 -0.93 -3.44
C VAL A 14 -18.23 -1.98 -3.84
N PHE A 15 -18.68 -3.12 -4.35
CA PHE A 15 -17.81 -4.20 -4.82
C PHE A 15 -16.92 -3.74 -5.97
N ARG A 16 -17.49 -3.08 -6.98
CA ARG A 16 -16.71 -2.49 -8.08
C ARG A 16 -15.71 -1.45 -7.58
N THR A 17 -16.08 -0.67 -6.58
CA THR A 17 -15.19 0.31 -5.95
C THR A 17 -14.02 -0.40 -5.26
N TYR A 18 -14.30 -1.43 -4.45
CA TYR A 18 -13.30 -2.28 -3.80
C TYR A 18 -12.33 -2.93 -4.80
N GLU A 19 -12.84 -3.50 -5.88
CA GLU A 19 -12.02 -4.08 -6.95
C GLU A 19 -11.21 -3.02 -7.72
N GLY A 20 -11.77 -1.82 -7.87
CA GLY A 20 -11.08 -0.67 -8.44
C GLY A 20 -9.80 -0.31 -7.68
N PHE A 21 -9.80 -0.40 -6.34
CA PHE A 21 -8.59 -0.21 -5.53
C PHE A 21 -7.49 -1.21 -5.91
N ASN A 22 -7.83 -2.47 -6.15
CA ASN A 22 -6.86 -3.53 -6.45
C ASN A 22 -6.12 -3.30 -7.78
N ALA A 23 -6.85 -2.90 -8.82
CA ALA A 23 -6.26 -2.58 -10.12
C ALA A 23 -5.28 -1.40 -10.04
N GLN A 24 -5.63 -0.36 -9.29
CA GLN A 24 -4.77 0.81 -9.09
C GLN A 24 -3.57 0.48 -8.19
N LEU A 25 -3.75 -0.39 -7.20
CA LEU A 25 -2.68 -0.81 -6.29
C LEU A 25 -1.55 -1.56 -7.02
N LEU A 26 -1.89 -2.46 -7.95
CA LEU A 26 -0.90 -3.14 -8.79
C LEU A 26 -0.06 -2.14 -9.61
N THR A 27 -0.70 -1.10 -10.11
CA THR A 27 -0.02 -0.03 -10.86
C THR A 27 0.96 0.71 -9.94
N LEU A 28 0.51 1.18 -8.77
CA LEU A 28 1.34 1.89 -7.79
C LEU A 28 2.56 1.07 -7.36
N ARG A 29 2.38 -0.24 -7.11
CA ARG A 29 3.48 -1.16 -6.80
C ARG A 29 4.51 -1.22 -7.93
N GLY A 30 4.07 -1.29 -9.19
CA GLY A 30 4.95 -1.26 -10.36
C GLY A 30 5.77 0.04 -10.48
N TRP A 31 5.13 1.19 -10.26
CA TRP A 31 5.80 2.51 -10.26
C TRP A 31 6.84 2.62 -9.13
N SER A 32 6.54 2.09 -7.95
CA SER A 32 7.47 2.14 -6.84
C SER A 32 8.79 1.41 -7.13
N VAL A 33 8.72 0.27 -7.82
CA VAL A 33 9.88 -0.54 -8.18
C VAL A 33 10.72 0.16 -9.23
N THR A 34 10.06 0.65 -10.28
CA THR A 34 10.72 1.34 -11.39
C THR A 34 11.39 2.62 -10.93
N VAL A 35 10.70 3.48 -10.16
CA VAL A 35 11.28 4.72 -9.62
C VAL A 35 12.40 4.43 -8.63
N GLY A 36 12.22 3.48 -7.72
CA GLY A 36 13.24 3.10 -6.75
C GLY A 36 14.51 2.56 -7.41
N LEU A 37 14.37 1.64 -8.36
CA LEU A 37 15.49 1.05 -9.09
C LEU A 37 16.19 2.07 -9.99
N ALA A 38 15.42 2.90 -10.71
CA ALA A 38 15.98 3.96 -11.54
C ALA A 38 16.77 4.96 -10.69
N GLY A 39 16.27 5.33 -9.51
CA GLY A 39 16.99 6.19 -8.56
C GLY A 39 18.31 5.58 -8.09
N MET A 40 18.34 4.27 -7.83
CA MET A 40 19.58 3.57 -7.48
C MET A 40 20.58 3.53 -8.64
N ILE A 41 20.13 3.16 -9.84
CA ILE A 41 20.98 3.16 -11.04
C ILE A 41 21.54 4.56 -11.29
N ALA A 42 20.70 5.59 -11.18
CA ALA A 42 21.11 6.98 -11.32
C ALA A 42 22.19 7.36 -10.28
N ALA A 43 22.06 6.91 -9.03
CA ALA A 43 23.07 7.15 -8.01
C ALA A 43 24.44 6.55 -8.38
N TYR A 44 24.46 5.36 -8.99
CA TYR A 44 25.69 4.71 -9.43
C TYR A 44 26.23 5.24 -10.76
N SER A 45 25.38 5.84 -11.60
CA SER A 45 25.81 6.51 -12.84
C SER A 45 26.62 7.79 -12.61
N ARG A 46 26.47 8.42 -11.43
CA ARG A 46 27.21 9.64 -11.06
C ARG A 46 28.50 9.29 -10.32
N THR A 47 29.61 9.89 -10.74
CA THR A 47 30.89 9.88 -10.01
C THR A 47 30.94 11.06 -9.05
N GLY A 48 31.04 10.83 -7.74
CA GLY A 48 31.30 11.90 -6.78
C GLY A 48 30.50 11.81 -5.47
N ARG A 49 30.50 12.93 -4.73
CA ARG A 49 30.00 13.08 -3.36
C ARG A 49 28.46 12.97 -3.26
N ASP A 50 27.75 13.14 -4.36
CA ASP A 50 26.28 13.21 -4.43
C ASP A 50 25.58 11.85 -4.52
N ARG A 51 26.35 10.76 -4.62
CA ARG A 51 25.82 9.39 -4.66
C ARG A 51 24.99 9.07 -3.42
N SER A 52 25.50 9.41 -2.24
CA SER A 52 24.80 9.15 -0.96
C SER A 52 23.48 9.90 -0.87
N ALA A 53 23.42 11.15 -1.35
CA ALA A 53 22.20 11.94 -1.37
C ALA A 53 21.17 11.33 -2.35
N THR A 54 21.63 10.87 -3.51
CA THR A 54 20.77 10.24 -4.52
C THR A 54 20.21 8.90 -4.04
N LEU A 55 21.04 8.06 -3.40
CA LEU A 55 20.59 6.80 -2.79
C LEU A 55 19.58 7.04 -1.65
N LEU A 56 19.79 8.08 -0.83
CA LEU A 56 18.87 8.43 0.24
C LEU A 56 17.53 8.88 -0.33
N LEU A 57 17.53 9.71 -1.37
CA LEU A 57 16.32 10.17 -2.04
C LEU A 57 15.56 9.00 -2.68
N ALA A 58 16.26 8.09 -3.36
CA ALA A 58 15.66 6.90 -3.95
C ALA A 58 15.02 6.00 -2.88
N THR A 59 15.71 5.78 -1.76
CA THR A 59 15.20 5.00 -0.63
C THR A 59 13.98 5.67 0.00
N ALA A 60 14.02 6.99 0.21
CA ALA A 60 12.91 7.76 0.77
C ALA A 60 11.68 7.74 -0.14
N ALA A 61 11.86 7.83 -1.46
CA ALA A 61 10.76 7.75 -2.42
C ALA A 61 10.02 6.40 -2.32
N VAL A 62 10.75 5.30 -2.21
CA VAL A 62 10.18 3.96 -2.04
C VAL A 62 9.38 3.83 -0.75
N LEU A 63 9.87 4.41 0.35
CA LEU A 63 9.12 4.45 1.61
C LEU A 63 7.84 5.30 1.51
N GLY A 64 7.88 6.39 0.73
CA GLY A 64 6.68 7.18 0.42
C GLY A 64 5.63 6.36 -0.34
N PHE A 65 6.05 5.58 -1.34
CA PHE A 65 5.15 4.64 -2.02
C PHE A 65 4.58 3.58 -1.09
N TRP A 66 5.39 3.04 -0.16
CA TRP A 66 4.93 2.06 0.81
C TRP A 66 3.88 2.61 1.78
N ALA A 67 4.10 3.84 2.27
CA ALA A 67 3.11 4.53 3.11
C ALA A 67 1.80 4.74 2.34
N PHE A 68 1.88 5.10 1.05
CA PHE A 68 0.71 5.25 0.21
C PHE A 68 0.00 3.92 -0.04
N ASP A 69 0.70 2.82 -0.32
CA ASP A 69 0.12 1.46 -0.45
C ASP A 69 -0.60 1.04 0.84
N THR A 70 0.04 1.28 2.00
CA THR A 70 -0.56 0.99 3.32
C THR A 70 -1.86 1.77 3.53
N LEU A 71 -1.84 3.07 3.23
CA LEU A 71 -3.03 3.93 3.31
C LEU A 71 -4.10 3.43 2.35
N TRP A 72 -3.75 3.23 1.08
CA TRP A 72 -4.65 2.74 0.05
C TRP A 72 -5.33 1.42 0.44
N LYS A 73 -4.56 0.50 1.04
CA LYS A 73 -5.06 -0.77 1.51
C LYS A 73 -6.01 -0.63 2.70
N SER A 74 -5.79 0.34 3.59
CA SER A 74 -6.71 0.60 4.69
C SER A 74 -8.06 1.13 4.21
N TYR A 75 -8.07 2.02 3.21
CA TYR A 75 -9.30 2.46 2.53
C TYR A 75 -10.04 1.29 1.89
N GLN A 76 -9.33 0.38 1.24
CA GLN A 76 -9.90 -0.81 0.60
C GLN A 76 -10.50 -1.78 1.63
N ASP A 77 -9.74 -2.14 2.67
CA ASP A 77 -10.14 -3.15 3.66
C ASP A 77 -11.35 -2.69 4.49
N ALA A 78 -11.55 -1.39 4.67
CA ALA A 78 -12.72 -0.83 5.36
C ALA A 78 -14.07 -1.09 4.64
N TYR A 79 -14.07 -1.46 3.35
CA TYR A 79 -15.30 -1.90 2.67
C TYR A 79 -15.68 -3.35 2.96
N LEU A 80 -14.74 -4.19 3.39
CA LEU A 80 -14.95 -5.63 3.57
C LEU A 80 -16.08 -5.95 4.56
N PRO A 81 -16.17 -5.34 5.76
CA PRO A 81 -17.21 -5.72 6.72
C PRO A 81 -18.63 -5.52 6.18
N TRP A 82 -18.86 -4.47 5.40
CA TRP A 82 -20.17 -4.21 4.79
C TRP A 82 -20.42 -5.15 3.62
N LEU A 83 -19.41 -5.40 2.77
CA LEU A 83 -19.50 -6.36 1.67
C LEU A 83 -19.80 -7.77 2.16
N ASP A 84 -19.16 -8.22 3.24
CA ASP A 84 -19.38 -9.55 3.83
C ASP A 84 -20.81 -9.69 4.39
N GLN A 85 -21.31 -8.65 5.08
CA GLN A 85 -22.67 -8.62 5.63
C GLN A 85 -23.73 -8.68 4.54
N VAL A 86 -23.58 -7.90 3.47
CA VAL A 86 -24.53 -7.87 2.36
C VAL A 86 -24.39 -9.13 1.50
N GLY A 87 -23.17 -9.59 1.23
CA GLY A 87 -22.91 -10.80 0.46
C GLY A 87 -23.55 -12.04 1.08
N ALA A 88 -23.59 -12.12 2.42
CA ALA A 88 -24.28 -13.20 3.13
C ALA A 88 -25.81 -13.24 2.89
N LEU A 89 -26.43 -12.15 2.41
CA LEU A 89 -27.86 -12.08 2.08
C LEU A 89 -28.16 -12.54 0.65
N PHE A 90 -27.13 -12.72 -0.18
CA PHE A 90 -27.24 -13.19 -1.57
C PHE A 90 -26.50 -14.52 -1.76
N PRO A 91 -26.97 -15.62 -1.14
CA PRO A 91 -26.37 -16.93 -1.31
C PRO A 91 -26.49 -17.45 -2.75
N GLU A 92 -25.54 -18.31 -3.15
CA GLU A 92 -25.45 -18.89 -4.50
C GLU A 92 -26.68 -19.74 -4.89
N ASP A 93 -27.47 -20.17 -3.92
CA ASP A 93 -28.68 -20.98 -4.11
C ASP A 93 -29.92 -20.17 -4.54
N GLY A 94 -29.78 -18.84 -4.66
CA GLY A 94 -30.84 -17.92 -5.11
C GLY A 94 -31.97 -17.72 -4.08
N ARG A 95 -31.84 -18.25 -2.86
CA ARG A 95 -32.82 -18.05 -1.78
C ARG A 95 -32.47 -16.80 -0.98
N HIS A 96 -33.08 -15.68 -1.35
CA HIS A 96 -32.93 -14.44 -0.60
C HIS A 96 -33.65 -14.55 0.75
N THR A 97 -32.89 -14.52 1.84
CA THR A 97 -33.41 -14.09 3.14
C THR A 97 -33.79 -12.62 3.03
N ALA A 98 -34.82 -12.18 3.79
CA ALA A 98 -35.38 -10.83 3.67
C ALA A 98 -34.29 -9.76 3.52
N CYS A 99 -34.29 -9.06 2.37
CA CYS A 99 -33.27 -8.07 2.00
C CYS A 99 -33.34 -6.83 2.89
N THR A 100 -32.84 -6.97 4.11
CA THR A 100 -32.76 -5.90 5.10
C THR A 100 -31.37 -5.29 4.97
N SER A 101 -31.32 -4.00 4.65
CA SER A 101 -30.03 -3.30 4.52
C SER A 101 -29.33 -3.28 5.89
N PRO A 102 -28.03 -3.63 5.98
CA PRO A 102 -27.25 -3.49 7.20
C PRO A 102 -26.93 -2.02 7.52
N GLY A 103 -27.37 -1.08 6.67
CA GLY A 103 -27.16 0.35 6.82
C GLY A 103 -26.43 0.94 5.61
N ASP A 104 -26.13 2.24 5.72
CA ASP A 104 -25.42 3.01 4.70
C ASP A 104 -23.98 2.50 4.52
N PRO A 105 -23.56 2.08 3.30
CA PRO A 105 -22.20 1.62 3.04
C PRO A 105 -21.12 2.64 3.40
N ILE A 106 -21.39 3.95 3.24
CA ILE A 106 -20.40 4.99 3.54
C ILE A 106 -20.19 5.16 5.05
N ALA A 107 -21.28 5.10 5.82
CA ALA A 107 -21.20 5.10 7.28
C ALA A 107 -20.49 3.85 7.80
N GLY A 108 -20.79 2.67 7.23
CA GLY A 108 -20.12 1.41 7.57
C GLY A 108 -18.62 1.47 7.28
N TRP A 109 -18.24 1.95 6.09
CA TRP A 109 -16.86 2.16 5.70
C TRP A 109 -16.12 3.11 6.66
N ARG A 110 -16.71 4.27 6.96
CA ARG A 110 -16.09 5.26 7.85
C ARG A 110 -15.85 4.68 9.25
N ASN A 111 -16.85 4.00 9.81
CA ASN A 111 -16.72 3.38 11.12
C ASN A 111 -15.65 2.29 11.14
N ALA A 112 -15.56 1.48 10.07
CA ALA A 112 -14.52 0.44 9.95
C ALA A 112 -13.11 1.04 9.80
N HIS A 113 -12.97 2.16 9.09
CA HIS A 113 -11.69 2.86 8.92
C HIS A 113 -11.25 3.57 10.20
N ASP A 114 -12.17 4.28 10.86
CA ASP A 114 -11.92 4.99 12.12
C ASP A 114 -11.63 4.04 13.29
N ALA A 115 -12.10 2.79 13.21
CA ALA A 115 -11.85 1.76 14.20
C ALA A 115 -10.46 1.11 14.10
N LEU A 116 -9.65 1.45 13.08
CA LEU A 116 -8.31 0.88 12.91
C LEU A 116 -7.39 1.30 14.05
N GLU A 117 -6.89 0.30 14.79
CA GLU A 117 -5.91 0.52 15.84
C GLU A 117 -4.49 0.57 15.26
N VAL A 118 -3.53 1.04 16.06
CA VAL A 118 -2.11 1.08 15.65
C VAL A 118 -1.59 -0.32 15.28
N SER A 119 -2.05 -1.36 15.96
CA SER A 119 -1.77 -2.76 15.65
C SER A 119 -2.23 -3.14 14.23
N ASP A 120 -3.41 -2.71 13.82
CA ASP A 120 -3.94 -2.93 12.47
C ASP A 120 -3.12 -2.19 11.42
N TRP A 121 -2.77 -0.94 11.70
CA TRP A 121 -1.89 -0.15 10.83
C TRP A 121 -0.52 -0.81 10.64
N LEU A 122 0.07 -1.33 11.71
CA LEU A 122 1.34 -2.07 11.64
C LEU A 122 1.18 -3.38 10.87
N GLY A 123 0.07 -4.09 11.07
CA GLY A 123 -0.28 -5.30 10.32
C GLY A 123 -0.44 -5.01 8.83
N LEU A 124 -1.14 -3.93 8.46
CA LEU A 124 -1.30 -3.46 7.09
C LEU A 124 0.04 -3.08 6.46
N ALA A 125 0.86 -2.30 7.17
CA ALA A 125 2.18 -1.92 6.71
C ALA A 125 3.07 -3.15 6.45
N ALA A 126 3.02 -4.16 7.33
CA ALA A 126 3.73 -5.41 7.15
C ALA A 126 3.25 -6.18 5.92
N ARG A 127 1.93 -6.32 5.72
CA ARG A 127 1.34 -7.04 4.57
C ARG A 127 1.61 -6.35 3.22
N THR A 128 1.71 -5.03 3.22
CA THR A 128 1.99 -4.22 2.01
C THR A 128 3.49 -3.94 1.82
N SER A 129 4.35 -4.49 2.68
CA SER A 129 5.79 -4.22 2.62
C SER A 129 6.47 -4.74 1.36
N LEU A 130 5.93 -5.74 0.67
CA LEU A 130 6.44 -6.20 -0.62
C LEU A 130 5.73 -5.47 -1.76
N PRO A 131 6.45 -4.88 -2.75
CA PRO A 131 7.89 -5.01 -3.02
C PRO A 131 8.78 -3.94 -2.34
N HIS A 132 8.20 -2.93 -1.69
CA HIS A 132 8.92 -1.74 -1.23
C HIS A 132 10.08 -2.03 -0.27
N GLY A 133 9.87 -2.94 0.68
CA GLY A 133 10.83 -3.35 1.69
C GLY A 133 12.11 -3.93 1.11
N VAL A 134 12.01 -4.66 -0.02
CA VAL A 134 13.19 -5.21 -0.71
C VAL A 134 14.06 -4.07 -1.23
N ILE A 135 13.45 -3.09 -1.91
CA ILE A 135 14.18 -1.96 -2.48
C ILE A 135 14.70 -1.04 -1.38
N ALA A 136 13.90 -0.76 -0.35
CA ALA A 136 14.36 0.02 0.80
C ALA A 136 15.57 -0.63 1.48
N LEU A 137 15.58 -1.96 1.63
CA LEU A 137 16.70 -2.72 2.17
C LEU A 137 17.94 -2.62 1.27
N CYS A 138 17.79 -2.80 -0.05
CA CYS A 138 18.89 -2.63 -1.00
C CYS A 138 19.50 -1.22 -0.92
N GLY A 139 18.66 -0.18 -0.88
CA GLY A 139 19.08 1.21 -0.73
C GLY A 139 19.83 1.47 0.57
N ALA A 140 19.32 0.94 1.68
CA ALA A 140 19.97 1.03 3.00
C ALA A 140 21.35 0.35 3.02
N ILE A 141 21.46 -0.85 2.44
CA ILE A 141 22.74 -1.57 2.33
C ILE A 141 23.74 -0.77 1.49
N ALA A 142 23.31 -0.24 0.34
CA ALA A 142 24.15 0.59 -0.52
C ALA A 142 24.66 1.85 0.20
N LEU A 143 23.77 2.53 0.94
CA LEU A 143 24.12 3.69 1.76
C LEU A 143 25.14 3.37 2.85
N LEU A 144 24.97 2.24 3.54
CA LEU A 144 25.91 1.79 4.58
C LEU A 144 27.28 1.45 3.99
N ALA A 145 27.32 0.79 2.83
CA ALA A 145 28.55 0.48 2.11
C ALA A 145 29.31 1.76 1.71
N GLU A 146 28.63 2.75 1.15
CA GLU A 146 29.24 4.04 0.77
C GLU A 146 29.77 4.80 2.00
N ARG A 147 29.01 4.83 3.10
CA ARG A 147 29.49 5.44 4.37
C ARG A 147 30.74 4.76 4.91
N ARG A 148 30.81 3.42 4.85
CA ARG A 148 32.00 2.66 5.28
C ARG A 148 33.20 2.95 4.39
N ARG A 149 33.02 3.02 3.06
CA ARG A 149 34.07 3.36 2.10
C ARG A 149 34.62 4.77 2.36
N ALA A 150 33.74 5.75 2.54
CA ALA A 150 34.15 7.13 2.82
C ALA A 150 34.93 7.28 4.13
N ARG A 151 34.60 6.47 5.16
CA ARG A 151 35.35 6.46 6.43
C ARG A 151 36.76 5.88 6.27
N ARG A 152 36.92 4.78 5.53
CA ARG A 152 38.24 4.17 5.27
C ARG A 152 39.18 5.12 4.54
N LEU A 153 38.70 5.74 3.45
CA LEU A 153 39.49 6.71 2.69
C LEU A 153 39.96 7.90 3.53
N ARG A 154 39.15 8.36 4.51
CA ARG A 154 39.56 9.43 5.42
C ARG A 154 40.65 8.99 6.40
N GLN A 155 40.63 7.73 6.84
CA GLN A 155 41.66 7.19 7.73
C GLN A 155 43.00 7.04 6.99
N GLU A 156 42.97 6.55 5.76
CA GLU A 156 44.17 6.41 4.90
C GLU A 156 44.83 7.76 4.55
N MET A 157 44.07 8.86 4.50
CA MET A 157 44.63 10.21 4.27
C MET A 157 45.25 10.86 5.52
N GLN A 158 44.99 10.30 6.71
CA GLN A 158 45.51 10.81 7.98
C GLN A 158 46.78 10.10 8.46
N THR A 159 47.12 8.96 7.85
CA THR A 159 48.33 8.17 8.08
C THR A 159 49.40 8.52 7.06
#